data_AF-A0A849ZVX8-F1
#
_entry.id   AF-A0A849ZVX8-F1
#
_cell.length_a   1.000
_cell.length_b   1.000
_cell.length_c   1.000
_cell.angle_alpha   90.00
_cell.angle_beta   90.00
_cell.angle_gamma   90.00
#
_symmetry.space_group_name_H-M   'P 1'
#
loop_
_entity.id
_entity.type
_entity.pdbx_description
1 polymer ?
#
loop_
_entity_poly.entity_id
_entity_poly.type
_entity_poly.pdbx_seq_one_letter_code
_entity_poly.pdbx_strand_id
1 'polypeptide(L)' 'MISAAEDSFMYKRYFIILAAILLAIALDAFIFMGILGVPYSRVPSSYHFLNIVLLSAALTIFGDMIFKGDVLR' A
#
# COMPACT_ATOMS: atom_id res chain seq x y z
N MET A 1 -15.15 0.90 -27.87
CA MET A 1 -14.23 2.04 -27.69
C MET A 1 -14.38 2.48 -26.25
N ILE A 2 -13.42 2.14 -25.39
CA ILE A 2 -13.34 2.65 -24.02
C ILE A 2 -13.01 4.14 -24.14
N SER A 3 -13.69 4.99 -23.37
CA SER A 3 -13.49 6.43 -23.42
C SER A 3 -12.12 6.79 -22.81
N ALA A 4 -11.39 7.75 -23.38
CA ALA A 4 -10.10 8.20 -22.83
C ALA A 4 -10.17 8.67 -21.35
N ALA A 5 -11.37 9.06 -20.89
CA ALA A 5 -11.64 9.39 -19.50
C ALA A 5 -11.63 8.16 -18.57
N GLU A 6 -12.08 7.02 -19.07
CA GLU A 6 -12.17 5.75 -18.35
C GLU A 6 -10.77 5.11 -18.20
N ASP A 7 -9.94 5.22 -19.24
CA ASP A 7 -8.53 4.80 -19.21
C ASP A 7 -7.73 5.60 -18.17
N SER A 8 -7.82 6.94 -18.19
CA SER A 8 -7.11 7.80 -17.24
C SER A 8 -7.45 7.49 -15.77
N PHE A 9 -8.71 7.14 -15.52
CA PHE A 9 -9.21 6.79 -14.20
C PHE A 9 -8.65 5.45 -13.71
N MET A 10 -8.67 4.43 -14.58
CA MET A 10 -8.09 3.11 -14.31
C MET A 10 -6.62 3.21 -13.90
N TYR A 11 -5.80 3.96 -14.66
CA TYR A 11 -4.37 4.13 -14.35
C TYR A 11 -4.12 4.77 -12.99
N LYS A 12 -4.92 5.78 -12.59
CA LYS A 12 -4.80 6.43 -11.29
C LYS A 12 -5.09 5.46 -10.14
N ARG A 13 -6.15 4.66 -10.26
CA ARG A 13 -6.52 3.66 -9.26
C ARG A 13 -5.39 2.63 -9.06
N TYR A 14 -4.91 2.04 -10.16
CA TYR A 14 -3.83 1.06 -10.08
C TYR A 14 -2.52 1.65 -9.54
N PHE A 15 -2.22 2.90 -9.90
CA PHE A 15 -1.04 3.59 -9.38
C PHE A 15 -1.11 3.79 -7.86
N ILE A 16 -2.26 4.21 -7.32
CA ILE A 16 -2.44 4.41 -5.88
C ILE A 16 -2.28 3.08 -5.13
N ILE A 17 -2.89 2.00 -5.63
CA ILE A 17 -2.77 0.67 -5.04
C ILE A 17 -1.31 0.20 -5.05
N LEU A 18 -0.62 0.34 -6.19
CA LEU A 18 0.77 -0.08 -6.31
C LEU A 18 1.68 0.73 -5.37
N ALA A 19 1.50 2.05 -5.32
CA ALA A 19 2.25 2.92 -4.41
C ALA A 19 2.02 2.55 -2.94
N ALA A 20 0.78 2.24 -2.55
CA ALA A 20 0.43 1.81 -1.21
C ALA A 20 1.09 0.49 -0.82
N ILE A 21 1.15 -0.49 -1.72
CA ILE A 21 1.84 -1.77 -1.47
C ILE A 21 3.34 -1.57 -1.30
N LEU A 22 3.98 -0.80 -2.19
CA LEU A 22 5.41 -0.52 -2.11
C LEU A 22 5.77 0.23 -0.82
N LEU A 23 4.96 1.22 -0.45
CA LEU A 23 5.14 1.96 0.79
C LEU A 23 4.91 1.09 2.02
N ALA A 24 3.92 0.17 1.99
CA ALA A 24 3.67 -0.77 3.08
C ALA A 24 4.88 -1.68 3.35
N ILE A 25 5.55 -2.18 2.31
CA ILE A 25 6.77 -2.98 2.43
C ILE A 25 7.89 -2.18 3.11
N ALA A 26 8.09 -0.92 2.68
CA ALA A 26 9.10 -0.05 3.27
C ALA A 26 8.79 0.27 4.75
N LEU A 27 7.52 0.53 5.07
CA LEU A 27 7.08 0.81 6.44
C LEU A 27 7.19 -0.42 7.34
N ASP A 28 6.87 -1.61 6.86
CA ASP A 28 7.03 -2.86 7.61
C ASP A 28 8.50 -3.04 8.05
N ALA A 29 9.43 -2.89 7.11
CA ALA A 29 10.86 -2.93 7.40
C ALA A 29 11.30 -1.83 8.39
N PHE A 30 10.78 -0.60 8.24
CA PHE A 30 11.05 0.51 9.13
C PHE A 30 10.51 0.29 10.55
N ILE A 31 9.30 -0.26 10.69
CA ILE A 31 8.69 -0.54 11.99
C ILE A 31 9.54 -1.55 12.76
N PHE A 32 9.90 -2.68 12.14
CA PHE A 32 10.66 -3.71 12.85
C PHE A 32 12.09 -3.30 13.14
N MET A 33 12.83 -2.80 12.14
CA MET A 33 14.25 -2.48 12.32
C MET A 33 14.47 -1.14 13.03
N GLY A 34 13.64 -0.15 12.75
CA GLY A 34 13.81 1.23 13.24
C GLY A 34 13.10 1.49 14.56
N ILE A 35 11.81 1.15 14.67
CA ILE A 35 11.01 1.46 15.86
C ILE A 35 11.20 0.38 16.93
N LEU A 36 11.05 -0.88 16.55
CA LEU A 36 11.08 -2.01 17.50
C LEU A 36 12.49 -2.53 17.77
N GLY A 37 13.48 -2.15 16.94
CA GLY A 37 14.86 -2.62 17.07
C GLY A 37 15.02 -4.13 16.87
N VAL A 38 14.06 -4.79 16.22
CA VAL A 38 14.08 -6.23 15.95
C VAL A 38 14.63 -6.46 14.54
N PRO A 39 15.67 -7.29 14.36
CA PRO A 39 16.16 -7.65 13.04
C PRO A 39 15.05 -8.26 12.20
N TYR A 40 14.88 -7.76 10.98
CA TYR A 40 13.80 -8.18 10.08
C TYR A 40 13.74 -9.70 9.84
N SER A 41 14.90 -10.37 9.84
CA SER A 41 15.04 -11.82 9.67
C SER A 41 14.58 -12.67 10.86
N ARG A 42 14.39 -12.07 12.04
CA ARG A 42 13.94 -12.78 13.26
C ARG A 42 12.43 -12.82 13.42
N VAL A 43 11.72 -12.02 12.64
CA VAL A 43 10.26 -11.96 12.66
C VAL A 43 9.72 -12.97 11.66
N PRO A 44 8.77 -13.85 12.04
CA PRO A 44 8.22 -14.83 11.11
C PRO A 44 7.55 -14.15 9.92
N SER A 45 7.70 -14.72 8.73
CA SER A 45 7.19 -14.14 7.48
C SER A 45 5.67 -13.92 7.48
N SER A 46 4.91 -14.69 8.26
CA SER A 46 3.47 -14.50 8.43
C SER A 46 3.11 -13.15 9.08
N TYR A 47 3.95 -12.63 9.98
CA TYR A 47 3.73 -11.33 10.62
C TYR A 47 4.01 -10.19 9.65
N HIS A 48 5.11 -10.27 8.89
CA HIS A 48 5.42 -9.31 7.82
C HIS A 48 4.31 -9.27 6.78
N PHE A 49 3.86 -10.44 6.31
CA PHE A 49 2.77 -10.53 5.35
C PHE A 49 1.49 -9.86 5.87
N LEU A 50 1.07 -10.20 7.09
CA LEU A 50 -0.11 -9.60 7.71
C LEU A 50 0.04 -8.08 7.84
N ASN A 51 1.20 -7.61 8.30
CA ASN A 51 1.44 -6.19 8.48
C ASN A 51 1.44 -5.44 7.15
N ILE A 52 2.08 -5.98 6.10
CA ILE A 52 2.07 -5.42 4.74
C ILE A 52 0.64 -5.36 4.18
N VAL A 53 -0.16 -6.42 4.36
CA VAL A 53 -1.56 -6.42 3.89
C VAL A 53 -2.38 -5.35 4.62
N LEU A 54 -2.26 -5.26 5.95
CA LEU A 54 -2.99 -4.25 6.73
C LEU A 54 -2.53 -2.83 6.41
N LEU A 55 -1.22 -2.59 6.31
CA LEU A 55 -0.64 -1.30 5.96
C LEU A 55 -1.01 -0.89 4.54
N SER A 56 -0.94 -1.80 3.57
CA SER A 56 -1.31 -1.50 2.19
C SER A 56 -2.80 -1.18 2.05
N ALA A 57 -3.68 -1.88 2.77
CA ALA A 57 -5.10 -1.55 2.81
C ALA A 57 -5.34 -0.15 3.41
N ALA A 58 -4.71 0.14 4.56
CA ALA A 58 -4.82 1.45 5.21
C ALA A 58 -4.28 2.57 4.31
N LEU A 59 -3.10 2.40 3.74
CA LEU A 59 -2.47 3.37 2.83
C LEU A 59 -3.26 3.56 1.54
N THR A 60 -3.92 2.51 1.04
CA THR A 60 -4.80 2.63 -0.13
C THR A 60 -6.00 3.51 0.20
N ILE A 61 -6.63 3.35 1.37
CA ILE A 61 -7.72 4.19 1.83
C ILE A 61 -7.25 5.65 1.98
N PHE A 62 -6.10 5.88 2.63
CA PHE A 62 -5.51 7.21 2.76
C PHE A 62 -5.18 7.84 1.40
N GLY A 63 -4.59 7.07 0.49
CA GLY A 63 -4.29 7.49 -0.87
C GLY A 63 -5.55 7.87 -1.63
N ASP A 64 -6.63 7.11 -1.47
CA ASP A 64 -7.91 7.43 -2.07
C ASP A 64 -8.50 8.76 -1.55
N MET A 65 -8.41 9.00 -0.24
CA MET A 65 -8.84 10.27 0.37
C MET A 65 -8.05 11.48 -0.16
N ILE A 66 -6.75 11.33 -0.39
CA ILE A 66 -5.87 12.42 -0.85
C ILE A 66 -6.03 12.66 -2.35
N PHE A 67 -5.99 11.61 -3.15
CA PHE A 67 -5.93 11.70 -4.61
C PHE A 67 -7.29 11.58 -5.30
N LYS A 68 -8.37 11.28 -4.54
CA LYS A 68 -9.73 11.05 -5.05
C LYS A 68 -9.70 10.05 -6.21
N GLY A 69 -9.01 8.93 -6.01
CA GLY A 69 -8.81 7.89 -7.00
C GLY A 69 -10.03 6.99 -7.20
N ASP A 70 -11.08 7.20 -6.39
CA ASP A 70 -12.27 6.36 -6.26
C ASP A 70 -11.88 4.88 -6.06
N VAL A 71 -10.77 4.58 -5.39
CA VAL A 71 -10.23 3.21 -5.27
C VAL A 71 -11.22 2.27 -4.58
N LEU A 72 -12.00 2.80 -3.64
CA LEU A 72 -12.99 2.07 -2.85
C LEU A 72 -14.36 1.91 -3.52
N ARG A 73 -14.54 2.50 -4.72
CA ARG A 73 -15.79 2.48 -5.48
C ARG A 73 -15.79 1.40 -6.57
#